data_AF-A0A847LLG6-F1
#
_entry.id   AF-A0A847LLG6-F1
#
_cell.length_a   1.000
_cell.length_b   1.000
_cell.length_c   1.000
_cell.angle_alpha   90.00
_cell.angle_beta   90.00
_cell.angle_gamma   90.00
#
_symmetry.space_group_name_H-M   'P 1'
#
loop_
_entity.id
_entity.type
_entity.pdbx_description
1 polymer ?
#
loop_
_entity_poly.entity_id
_entity_poly.type
_entity_poly.pdbx_seq_one_letter_code
_entity_poly.pdbx_strand_id
1 'polypeptide(L)'
;MMEFRKTLTANEIEKGVLRWDDTQDRLLRRIFPQTLMFDMLFEGKRLDQLSVEWEKRELFIGEPLMKALAGSELALFPPADKGSPVVVGKLVDPSEKIMIRKRLSHNEHKNRALKWYAREDALYRRLLPATGTFFLEVAGRKQQGQAPNFDKRTLVIGEALRTFSPGDNLLIRWSADAEVPTLVLSREEMPATFAKDAMTSLRSLVARLLSRPLNEFNEGEVKGLIVLLDENKNLWERLNRVSEENDRLKEQIATLEGVFEQFARNSFFGCKKDFEEWVATHLNLLEKGIRLIHRDFSIPDEKGRTSRLDLLCQDRRGVLVAVEILFNPDQEALDSVFRLLDLASRNLEAVAGQLTESRLHASNFRGMIVTNRERAELVEYCLQKGYKLCVVNSGCVIDVLE
;
A
#
# COMPACT_ATOMS: atom_id res chain seq x y z
N MET A 1 -3.55 -24.26 3.21
CA MET A 1 -2.36 -25.03 3.63
C MET A 1 -1.75 -24.29 4.80
N MET A 2 -1.57 -24.93 5.95
CA MET A 2 -1.03 -24.27 7.14
C MET A 2 0.48 -24.12 6.95
N GLU A 3 1.00 -22.90 6.96
CA GLU A 3 2.43 -22.63 6.81
C GLU A 3 2.87 -21.58 7.83
N PHE A 4 4.07 -21.75 8.38
CA PHE A 4 4.75 -20.73 9.15
C PHE A 4 5.80 -20.09 8.26
N ARG A 5 5.83 -18.76 8.21
CA ARG A 5 6.83 -18.00 7.47
C ARG A 5 7.45 -16.95 8.36
N LYS A 6 8.78 -16.85 8.30
CA LYS A 6 9.53 -15.85 9.05
C LYS A 6 10.76 -15.40 8.27
N THR A 7 10.97 -14.09 8.18
CA THR A 7 12.25 -13.51 7.74
C THR A 7 13.31 -13.76 8.80
N LEU A 8 14.42 -14.38 8.41
CA LEU A 8 15.51 -14.72 9.31
C LEU A 8 16.34 -13.49 9.65
N THR A 9 16.66 -13.32 10.93
CA THR A 9 17.60 -12.29 11.39
C THR A 9 19.05 -12.74 11.23
N ALA A 10 20.00 -11.79 11.16
CA ALA A 10 21.42 -12.10 11.02
C ALA A 10 21.95 -13.03 12.13
N ASN A 11 21.52 -12.82 13.38
CA ASN A 11 21.90 -13.63 14.54
C ASN A 11 21.33 -15.06 14.48
N GLU A 12 20.16 -15.25 13.86
CA GLU A 12 19.56 -16.58 13.66
C GLU A 12 20.30 -17.38 12.57
N ILE A 13 20.69 -16.71 11.49
CA ILE A 13 21.53 -17.29 10.44
C ILE A 13 22.90 -17.66 11.02
N GLU A 14 23.58 -16.72 11.69
CA GLU A 14 24.90 -16.94 12.25
C GLU A 14 24.94 -18.10 13.25
N LYS A 15 23.89 -18.29 14.07
CA LYS A 15 23.83 -19.37 15.06
C LYS A 15 23.20 -20.66 14.54
N GLY A 16 22.60 -20.65 13.35
CA GLY A 16 21.81 -21.77 12.85
C GLY A 16 20.58 -22.08 13.71
N VAL A 17 20.01 -21.07 14.37
CA VAL A 17 18.84 -21.20 15.26
C VAL A 17 17.67 -20.40 14.72
N LEU A 18 16.52 -21.05 14.56
CA LEU A 18 15.24 -20.38 14.35
C LEU A 18 14.64 -19.98 15.70
N ARG A 19 14.27 -18.71 15.86
CA ARG A 19 13.54 -18.21 17.02
C ARG A 19 12.14 -17.73 16.63
N TRP A 20 11.20 -17.64 17.57
CA TRP A 20 9.87 -17.07 17.32
C TRP A 20 9.27 -16.42 18.56
N ASP A 21 8.21 -15.65 18.34
CA ASP A 21 7.49 -14.95 19.40
C ASP A 21 6.32 -15.79 19.94
N ASP A 22 5.85 -15.45 21.14
CA ASP A 22 4.73 -16.13 21.82
C ASP A 22 3.43 -16.17 21.00
N THR A 23 3.17 -15.12 20.22
CA THR A 23 2.03 -15.04 19.30
C THR A 23 2.03 -16.15 18.24
N GLN A 24 3.21 -16.72 17.95
CA GLN A 24 3.41 -17.74 16.91
C GLN A 24 3.34 -19.17 17.47
N ASP A 25 3.32 -19.35 18.79
CA ASP A 25 3.32 -20.67 19.45
C ASP A 25 2.15 -21.55 19.01
N ARG A 26 0.94 -20.99 18.86
CA ARG A 26 -0.25 -21.75 18.43
C ARG A 26 -0.11 -22.33 17.03
N LEU A 27 0.55 -21.60 16.12
CA LEU A 27 0.78 -22.03 14.75
C LEU A 27 1.86 -23.11 14.70
N LEU A 28 2.98 -22.88 15.37
CA LEU A 28 4.10 -23.81 15.38
C LEU A 28 3.77 -25.13 16.09
N ARG A 29 2.95 -25.13 17.15
CA ARG A 29 2.47 -26.36 17.81
C ARG A 29 1.59 -27.25 16.93
N ARG A 30 1.09 -26.72 15.81
CA ARG A 30 0.34 -27.49 14.80
C ARG A 30 1.23 -27.96 13.65
N ILE A 31 2.42 -27.38 13.50
CA ILE A 31 3.39 -27.72 12.46
C ILE A 31 4.39 -28.74 13.00
N PHE A 32 4.95 -28.50 14.17
CA PHE A 32 5.86 -29.43 14.83
C PHE A 32 5.10 -30.61 15.42
N PRO A 33 5.62 -31.85 15.29
CA PRO A 33 5.09 -33.01 15.97
C PRO A 33 5.07 -32.81 17.49
N GLN A 34 4.15 -33.50 18.18
CA GLN A 34 4.09 -33.51 19.65
C GLN A 34 5.17 -34.38 20.30
N THR A 35 6.03 -35.01 19.50
CA THR A 35 7.13 -35.86 19.96
C THR A 35 8.31 -35.00 20.44
N LEU A 36 9.07 -35.54 21.41
CA LEU A 36 10.28 -34.89 21.96
C LEU A 36 11.34 -34.62 20.87
N MET A 37 11.48 -35.55 19.95
CA MET A 37 12.38 -35.48 18.80
C MET A 37 11.58 -35.70 17.53
N PHE A 38 11.96 -35.03 16.43
CA PHE A 38 11.37 -35.23 15.12
C PHE A 38 12.41 -35.03 14.02
N ASP A 39 12.10 -35.54 12.84
CA ASP A 39 12.95 -35.35 11.66
C ASP A 39 12.38 -34.21 10.81
N MET A 40 13.24 -33.49 10.11
CA MET A 40 12.85 -32.40 9.22
C MET A 40 13.52 -32.57 7.85
N LEU A 41 12.76 -32.34 6.79
CA LEU A 41 13.29 -32.25 5.44
C LEU A 41 13.57 -30.78 5.14
N PHE A 42 14.82 -30.36 5.24
CA PHE A 42 15.26 -28.99 4.95
C PHE A 42 15.93 -28.93 3.58
N GLU A 43 15.38 -28.16 2.63
CA GLU A 43 15.93 -28.06 1.27
C GLU A 43 16.19 -29.45 0.61
N GLY A 44 15.28 -30.39 0.85
CA GLY A 44 15.39 -31.77 0.34
C GLY A 44 16.42 -32.65 1.07
N LYS A 45 17.14 -32.13 2.07
CA LYS A 45 18.03 -32.90 2.95
C LYS A 45 17.31 -33.24 4.25
N ARG A 46 17.42 -34.50 4.66
CA ARG A 46 16.85 -34.96 5.93
C ARG A 46 17.78 -34.59 7.08
N LEU A 47 17.21 -33.92 8.08
CA LEU A 47 17.81 -33.62 9.37
C LEU A 47 17.09 -34.48 10.40
N ASP A 48 17.84 -35.38 11.02
CA ASP A 48 17.29 -36.33 11.99
C ASP A 48 17.43 -35.81 13.40
N GLN A 49 16.50 -36.21 14.28
CA GLN A 49 16.59 -35.95 15.73
C GLN A 49 16.69 -34.45 16.10
N LEU A 50 15.82 -33.63 15.53
CA LEU A 50 15.65 -32.25 15.96
C LEU A 50 14.76 -32.15 17.20
N SER A 51 15.09 -31.23 18.11
CA SER A 51 14.31 -30.91 19.30
C SER A 51 13.92 -29.43 19.32
N VAL A 52 12.69 -29.13 19.72
CA VAL A 52 12.22 -27.76 19.92
C VAL A 52 12.32 -27.39 21.40
N GLU A 53 13.06 -26.33 21.71
CA GLU A 53 13.10 -25.73 23.05
C GLU A 53 11.96 -24.73 23.22
N TRP A 54 10.75 -25.24 23.54
CA TRP A 54 9.54 -24.42 23.63
C TRP A 54 9.63 -23.29 24.68
N GLU A 55 10.37 -23.48 25.77
CA GLU A 55 10.54 -22.45 26.81
C GLU A 55 11.36 -21.25 26.31
N LYS A 56 12.34 -21.51 25.44
CA LYS A 56 13.16 -20.46 24.82
C LYS A 56 12.62 -20.00 23.47
N ARG A 57 11.66 -20.73 22.89
CA ARG A 57 11.11 -20.55 21.54
C ARG A 57 12.19 -20.66 20.46
N GLU A 58 13.01 -21.69 20.58
CA GLU A 58 14.15 -21.93 19.70
C GLU A 58 14.11 -23.33 19.07
N LEU A 59 14.53 -23.41 17.81
CA LEU A 59 14.80 -24.65 17.10
C LEU A 59 16.20 -24.55 16.46
N PHE A 60 17.09 -25.44 16.84
CA PHE A 60 18.42 -25.53 16.23
C PHE A 60 18.33 -26.33 14.92
N ILE A 61 18.63 -25.67 13.80
CA ILE A 61 18.67 -26.28 12.46
C ILE A 61 20.14 -26.52 12.04
N GLY A 62 21.07 -25.72 12.56
CA GLY A 62 22.52 -25.86 12.36
C GLY A 62 23.00 -25.33 11.02
N GLU A 63 24.06 -25.95 10.48
CA GLU A 63 24.74 -25.52 9.25
C GLU A 63 23.84 -25.25 8.04
N PRO A 64 22.74 -25.99 7.78
CA PRO A 64 21.84 -25.70 6.66
C PRO A 64 21.22 -24.30 6.75
N LEU A 65 20.90 -23.82 7.96
CA LEU A 65 20.36 -22.48 8.17
C LEU A 65 21.47 -21.42 8.13
N MET A 66 22.69 -21.75 8.57
CA MET A 66 23.85 -20.85 8.52
C MET A 66 24.29 -20.51 7.09
N LYS A 67 23.92 -21.33 6.11
CA LYS A 67 24.16 -21.09 4.68
C LYS A 67 23.11 -20.18 4.03
N ALA A 68 22.09 -19.73 4.76
CA ALA A 68 21.08 -18.84 4.24
C ALA A 68 21.64 -17.43 3.99
N LEU A 69 21.20 -16.79 2.91
CA LEU A 69 21.51 -15.38 2.66
C LEU A 69 20.79 -14.46 3.64
N ALA A 70 21.39 -13.33 3.98
CA ALA A 70 20.75 -12.32 4.80
C ALA A 70 19.42 -11.86 4.16
N GLY A 71 18.33 -11.89 4.93
CA GLY A 71 16.98 -11.57 4.44
C GLY A 71 16.20 -12.74 3.85
N SER A 72 16.72 -13.97 3.92
CA SER A 72 15.97 -15.19 3.56
C SER A 72 14.74 -15.39 4.44
N GLU A 73 13.65 -15.83 3.83
CA GLU A 73 12.45 -16.26 4.55
C GLU A 73 12.49 -17.77 4.75
N LEU A 74 12.33 -18.23 5.98
CA LEU A 74 12.12 -19.65 6.27
C LEU A 74 10.62 -19.95 6.23
N ALA A 75 10.23 -20.92 5.41
CA ALA A 75 8.89 -21.49 5.37
C ALA A 75 8.90 -22.90 5.97
N LEU A 76 8.05 -23.13 6.97
CA LEU A 76 7.83 -24.45 7.59
C LEU A 76 6.42 -24.94 7.27
N PHE A 77 6.34 -26.21 6.84
CA PHE A 77 5.10 -26.88 6.52
C PHE A 77 4.89 -28.09 7.44
N PRO A 78 3.65 -28.36 7.87
CA PRO A 78 3.34 -29.57 8.60
C PRO A 78 3.61 -30.79 7.71
N PRO A 79 3.85 -31.97 8.31
CA PRO A 79 3.97 -33.21 7.57
C PRO A 79 2.76 -33.44 6.65
N ALA A 80 3.04 -33.81 5.40
CA ALA A 80 2.00 -34.01 4.38
C ALA A 80 1.08 -35.20 4.68
N ASP A 81 1.62 -36.24 5.35
CA ASP A 81 0.90 -37.45 5.72
C ASP A 81 1.06 -37.75 7.21
N LYS A 82 -0.01 -38.25 7.85
CA LYS A 82 0.00 -38.69 9.26
C LYS A 82 1.00 -39.82 9.55
N GLY A 83 1.51 -40.50 8.51
CA GLY A 83 2.46 -41.61 8.62
C GLY A 83 3.94 -41.22 8.51
N SER A 84 4.26 -39.96 8.19
CA SER A 84 5.64 -39.47 8.10
C SER A 84 5.75 -38.15 8.87
N PRO A 85 6.34 -38.12 10.08
CA PRO A 85 6.36 -36.95 10.96
C PRO A 85 7.35 -35.87 10.50
N VAL A 86 7.71 -35.87 9.21
CA VAL A 86 8.78 -35.03 8.68
C VAL A 86 8.23 -33.65 8.38
N VAL A 87 8.63 -32.68 9.19
CA VAL A 87 8.38 -31.26 8.93
C VAL A 87 9.15 -30.87 7.67
N VAL A 88 8.55 -30.11 6.76
CA VAL A 88 9.26 -29.64 5.57
C VAL A 88 9.68 -28.20 5.80
N GLY A 89 10.98 -27.95 5.80
CA GLY A 89 11.58 -26.63 5.85
C GLY A 89 12.12 -26.23 4.48
N LYS A 90 11.75 -25.03 4.02
CA LYS A 90 12.28 -24.43 2.79
C LYS A 90 12.78 -23.03 3.08
N LEU A 91 13.99 -22.74 2.64
CA LEU A 91 14.49 -21.39 2.53
C LEU A 91 13.95 -20.81 1.23
N VAL A 92 13.29 -19.67 1.37
CA VAL A 92 12.99 -18.80 0.24
C VAL A 92 14.08 -17.75 0.25
N ASP A 93 15.03 -17.92 -0.68
CA ASP A 93 16.06 -16.94 -0.95
C ASP A 93 15.40 -15.60 -1.30
N PRO A 94 15.88 -14.44 -0.77
CA PRO A 94 15.34 -13.14 -1.17
C PRO A 94 15.44 -12.90 -2.69
N SER A 95 16.38 -13.56 -3.37
CA SER A 95 16.53 -13.52 -4.83
C SER A 95 15.53 -14.40 -5.59
N GLU A 96 14.91 -15.41 -4.95
CA GLU A 96 14.15 -16.42 -5.69
C GLU A 96 12.76 -16.00 -6.17
N LYS A 97 12.10 -14.95 -5.64
CA LYS A 97 10.69 -14.67 -6.05
C LYS A 97 10.21 -13.23 -6.18
N ILE A 98 11.06 -12.21 -6.15
CA ILE A 98 10.57 -10.84 -6.34
C ILE A 98 11.39 -10.11 -7.39
N MET A 99 10.81 -10.06 -8.58
CA MET A 99 11.21 -9.15 -9.65
C MET A 99 10.12 -8.11 -9.79
N ILE A 100 10.49 -6.84 -9.70
CA ILE A 100 9.57 -5.74 -9.99
C ILE A 100 9.83 -5.28 -11.41
N ARG A 101 8.79 -5.37 -12.24
CA ARG A 101 8.76 -4.77 -13.58
C ARG A 101 8.06 -3.44 -13.48
N LYS A 102 8.75 -2.38 -13.87
CA LYS A 102 8.23 -1.03 -13.71
C LYS A 102 8.60 -0.18 -14.91
N ARG A 103 7.61 0.49 -15.49
CA ARG A 103 7.86 1.50 -16.51
C ARG A 103 8.31 2.80 -15.84
N LEU A 104 9.47 3.33 -16.27
CA LEU A 104 10.02 4.55 -15.71
C LEU A 104 9.20 5.77 -16.14
N SER A 105 8.57 6.47 -15.21
CA SER A 105 7.83 7.70 -15.52
C SER A 105 8.77 8.90 -15.68
N HIS A 106 8.29 9.94 -16.37
CA HIS A 106 9.02 11.20 -16.53
C HIS A 106 9.30 11.88 -15.18
N ASN A 107 8.36 11.79 -14.25
CA ASN A 107 8.49 12.38 -12.91
C ASN A 107 9.54 11.65 -12.05
N GLU A 108 9.61 10.33 -12.15
CA GLU A 108 10.62 9.52 -11.46
C GLU A 108 12.02 9.74 -12.03
N HIS A 109 12.14 9.80 -13.35
CA HIS A 109 13.40 10.14 -14.02
C HIS A 109 13.88 11.55 -13.62
N LYS A 110 12.99 12.54 -13.61
CA LYS A 110 13.32 13.92 -13.21
C LYS A 110 13.78 14.01 -11.75
N ASN A 111 13.08 13.35 -10.84
CA ASN A 111 13.37 13.40 -9.40
C ASN A 111 14.43 12.38 -8.95
N ARG A 112 14.94 11.54 -9.87
CA ARG A 112 16.00 10.56 -9.60
C ARG A 112 15.61 9.54 -8.51
N ALA A 113 14.32 9.26 -8.41
CA ALA A 113 13.75 8.39 -7.40
C ALA A 113 12.63 7.57 -8.02
N LEU A 114 12.63 6.26 -7.73
CA LEU A 114 11.53 5.39 -8.06
C LEU A 114 10.42 5.55 -7.03
N LYS A 115 9.17 5.57 -7.48
CA LYS A 115 7.99 5.66 -6.62
C LYS A 115 7.13 4.41 -6.80
N TRP A 116 6.33 4.10 -5.78
CA TRP A 116 5.33 3.04 -5.88
C TRP A 116 4.04 3.44 -5.19
N TYR A 117 2.97 2.73 -5.51
CA TYR A 117 1.64 2.98 -4.95
C TYR A 117 1.45 2.23 -3.63
N ALA A 118 0.53 2.69 -2.78
CA ALA A 118 0.23 2.05 -1.50
C ALA A 118 -0.12 0.55 -1.62
N ARG A 119 -0.83 0.16 -2.69
CA ARG A 119 -1.13 -1.24 -2.99
C ARG A 119 0.11 -2.12 -3.25
N GLU A 120 1.24 -1.51 -3.57
CA GLU A 120 2.51 -2.18 -3.87
C GLU A 120 3.43 -2.22 -2.64
N ASP A 121 3.05 -1.62 -1.51
CA ASP A 121 3.90 -1.53 -0.31
C ASP A 121 4.36 -2.91 0.18
N ALA A 122 3.46 -3.91 0.15
CA ALA A 122 3.82 -5.28 0.52
C ALA A 122 4.87 -5.91 -0.42
N LEU A 123 4.84 -5.57 -1.72
CA LEU A 123 5.80 -6.06 -2.70
C LEU A 123 7.17 -5.41 -2.47
N TYR A 124 7.21 -4.09 -2.31
CA TYR A 124 8.44 -3.34 -2.10
C TYR A 124 9.05 -3.59 -0.71
N ARG A 125 8.25 -3.84 0.33
CA ARG A 125 8.75 -4.24 1.66
C ARG A 125 9.42 -5.60 1.67
N ARG A 126 8.98 -6.50 0.79
CA ARG A 126 9.62 -7.80 0.62
C ARG A 126 10.88 -7.72 -0.25
N LEU A 127 10.93 -6.78 -1.19
CA LEU A 127 12.13 -6.56 -2.02
C LEU A 127 13.19 -5.75 -1.29
N LEU A 128 12.84 -4.64 -0.62
CA LEU A 128 13.80 -3.69 -0.08
C LEU A 128 13.91 -3.84 1.44
N PRO A 129 15.14 -3.98 1.98
CA PRO A 129 15.32 -4.08 3.42
C PRO A 129 14.88 -2.79 4.10
N ALA A 130 14.09 -2.92 5.17
CA ALA A 130 13.68 -1.77 6.00
C ALA A 130 14.85 -1.18 6.80
N THR A 131 15.87 -2.01 7.10
CA THR A 131 17.09 -1.63 7.81
C THR A 131 18.29 -2.36 7.23
N GLY A 132 19.45 -1.70 7.16
CA GLY A 132 20.69 -2.28 6.62
C GLY A 132 21.23 -1.54 5.39
N THR A 133 22.49 -1.82 5.06
CA THR A 133 23.17 -1.28 3.88
C THR A 133 23.13 -2.29 2.74
N PHE A 134 22.82 -1.81 1.54
CA PHE A 134 22.89 -2.61 0.32
C PHE A 134 23.58 -1.79 -0.78
N PHE A 135 24.04 -2.46 -1.84
CA PHE A 135 24.55 -1.78 -3.02
C PHE A 135 23.47 -1.72 -4.09
N LEU A 136 23.44 -0.63 -4.85
CA LEU A 136 22.66 -0.52 -6.07
C LEU A 136 23.60 -0.72 -7.25
N GLU A 137 23.25 -1.64 -8.15
CA GLU A 137 23.94 -1.84 -9.41
C GLU A 137 23.06 -1.36 -10.56
N VAL A 138 23.59 -0.40 -11.33
CA VAL A 138 22.92 0.15 -12.51
C VAL A 138 23.91 0.17 -13.66
N ALA A 139 23.58 -0.52 -14.76
CA ALA A 139 24.43 -0.62 -15.94
C ALA A 139 25.90 -1.01 -15.61
N GLY A 140 26.07 -1.99 -14.71
CA GLY A 140 27.38 -2.50 -14.28
C GLY A 140 28.14 -1.59 -13.31
N ARG A 141 27.57 -0.45 -12.91
CA ARG A 141 28.16 0.43 -11.89
C ARG A 141 27.51 0.15 -10.54
N LYS A 142 28.33 -0.18 -9.54
CA LYS A 142 27.91 -0.36 -8.15
C LYS A 142 28.07 0.94 -7.38
N GLN A 143 27.04 1.33 -6.64
CA GLN A 143 27.04 2.45 -5.70
C GLN A 143 26.33 2.05 -4.42
N GLN A 144 26.59 2.74 -3.31
CA GLN A 144 25.87 2.48 -2.06
C GLN A 144 24.40 2.88 -2.23
N GLY A 145 23.49 1.95 -1.93
CA GLY A 145 22.05 2.16 -1.95
C GLY A 145 21.61 3.02 -0.77
N GLN A 146 20.61 3.87 -1.00
CA GLN A 146 19.96 4.61 0.09
C GLN A 146 18.80 3.80 0.66
N ALA A 147 18.54 3.98 1.96
CA ALA A 147 17.41 3.33 2.61
C ALA A 147 16.08 3.74 1.94
N PRO A 148 15.16 2.79 1.68
CA PRO A 148 13.85 3.11 1.14
C PRO A 148 13.02 3.93 2.14
N ASN A 149 12.29 4.93 1.65
CA ASN A 149 11.31 5.66 2.45
C ASN A 149 9.92 5.09 2.17
N PHE A 150 9.43 4.22 3.06
CA PHE A 150 8.12 3.57 2.89
C PHE A 150 6.94 4.50 3.16
N ASP A 151 7.10 5.55 3.99
CA ASP A 151 6.03 6.53 4.24
C ASP A 151 5.76 7.38 3.00
N LYS A 152 6.84 7.80 2.32
CA LYS A 152 6.80 8.55 1.06
C LYS A 152 6.73 7.65 -0.18
N ARG A 153 6.87 6.33 -0.01
CA ARG A 153 6.88 5.30 -1.05
C ARG A 153 7.90 5.58 -2.15
N THR A 154 9.12 5.92 -1.73
CA THR A 154 10.20 6.32 -2.64
C THR A 154 11.51 5.61 -2.34
N LEU A 155 12.21 5.22 -3.40
CA LEU A 155 13.60 4.76 -3.35
C LEU A 155 14.46 5.70 -4.20
N VAL A 156 15.42 6.36 -3.57
CA VAL A 156 16.34 7.28 -4.25
C VAL A 156 17.42 6.48 -4.98
N ILE A 157 17.51 6.70 -6.29
CA ILE A 157 18.49 6.05 -7.17
C ILE A 157 19.64 7.02 -7.50
N GLY A 158 19.35 8.32 -7.53
CA GLY A 158 20.34 9.35 -7.83
C GLY A 158 20.71 9.41 -9.32
N GLU A 159 21.93 9.86 -9.60
CA GLU A 159 22.42 10.08 -10.98
C GLU A 159 22.43 8.80 -11.84
N ALA A 160 22.54 7.62 -11.20
CA ALA A 160 22.49 6.34 -11.89
C ALA A 160 21.20 6.13 -12.71
N LEU A 161 20.10 6.79 -12.33
CA LEU A 161 18.83 6.67 -13.07
C LEU A 161 18.88 7.30 -14.47
N ARG A 162 19.84 8.22 -14.73
CA ARG A 162 20.01 8.88 -16.04
C ARG A 162 20.47 7.94 -17.15
N THR A 163 20.94 6.74 -16.81
CA THR A 163 21.28 5.73 -17.81
C THR A 163 20.03 5.19 -18.53
N PHE A 164 18.84 5.40 -17.96
CA PHE A 164 17.57 5.04 -18.55
C PHE A 164 16.86 6.27 -19.15
N SER A 165 15.93 6.03 -20.07
CA SER A 165 15.06 7.06 -20.63
C SER A 165 13.64 6.95 -20.05
N PRO A 166 12.90 8.06 -19.90
CA PRO A 166 11.48 8.01 -19.58
C PRO A 166 10.73 7.08 -20.54
N GLY A 167 9.95 6.16 -20.01
CA GLY A 167 9.23 5.14 -20.78
C GLY A 167 9.93 3.78 -20.88
N ASP A 168 11.20 3.67 -20.50
CA ASP A 168 11.92 2.38 -20.41
C ASP A 168 11.22 1.44 -19.42
N ASN A 169 11.16 0.15 -19.75
CA ASN A 169 10.75 -0.89 -18.81
C ASN A 169 11.97 -1.32 -17.99
N LEU A 170 11.91 -1.09 -16.69
CA LEU A 170 12.94 -1.44 -15.74
C LEU A 170 12.61 -2.77 -15.07
N LEU A 171 13.64 -3.58 -14.89
CA LEU A 171 13.63 -4.78 -14.08
C LEU A 171 14.44 -4.50 -12.81
N ILE A 172 13.81 -4.68 -11.65
CA ILE A 172 14.40 -4.47 -10.34
C ILE A 172 14.42 -5.81 -9.60
N ARG A 173 15.61 -6.27 -9.22
CA ARG A 173 15.81 -7.57 -8.57
C ARG A 173 17.08 -7.58 -7.73
N TRP A 174 17.21 -8.51 -6.80
CA TRP A 174 18.51 -8.80 -6.18
C TRP A 174 19.43 -9.56 -7.14
N SER A 175 20.72 -9.28 -7.05
CA SER A 175 21.74 -10.10 -7.69
C SER A 175 21.84 -11.43 -6.93
N ALA A 176 21.70 -12.55 -7.65
CA ALA A 176 21.82 -13.89 -7.08
C ALA A 176 23.28 -14.24 -6.72
N ASP A 177 24.25 -13.65 -7.44
CA ASP A 177 25.66 -14.03 -7.36
C ASP A 177 26.51 -13.03 -6.54
N ALA A 178 25.89 -12.09 -5.84
CA ALA A 178 26.62 -11.05 -5.11
C ALA A 178 26.89 -11.45 -3.65
N GLU A 179 28.17 -11.45 -3.25
CA GLU A 179 28.59 -11.68 -1.85
C GLU A 179 27.98 -10.66 -0.86
N VAL A 180 27.67 -9.46 -1.35
CA VAL A 180 26.99 -8.40 -0.59
C VAL A 180 25.63 -8.13 -1.23
N PRO A 181 24.54 -7.95 -0.44
CA PRO A 181 23.23 -7.63 -0.98
C PRO A 181 23.28 -6.49 -1.99
N THR A 182 23.08 -6.82 -3.27
CA THR A 182 23.15 -5.87 -4.39
C THR A 182 21.85 -5.88 -5.17
N LEU A 183 21.14 -4.75 -5.15
CA LEU A 183 19.91 -4.54 -5.92
C LEU A 183 20.29 -4.08 -7.33
N VAL A 184 19.90 -4.87 -8.33
CA VAL A 184 20.18 -4.61 -9.74
C VAL A 184 18.98 -3.93 -10.38
N LEU A 185 19.22 -2.78 -11.02
CA LEU A 185 18.31 -2.16 -11.98
C LEU A 185 18.87 -2.36 -13.38
N SER A 186 18.11 -3.06 -14.22
CA SER A 186 18.42 -3.21 -15.65
C SER A 186 17.22 -2.85 -16.50
N ARG A 187 17.45 -2.61 -17.80
CA ARG A 187 16.33 -2.63 -18.75
C ARG A 187 15.79 -4.06 -18.79
N GLU A 188 14.47 -4.20 -18.82
CA GLU A 188 13.84 -5.47 -19.12
C GLU A 188 14.20 -5.81 -20.58
N GLU A 189 15.12 -6.78 -20.74
CA GLU A 189 15.36 -7.37 -22.04
C GLU A 189 14.10 -8.13 -22.43
N MET A 190 13.30 -7.56 -23.35
CA MET A 190 12.26 -8.34 -24.01
C MET A 190 12.95 -9.57 -24.63
N PRO A 191 12.42 -10.79 -24.43
CA PRO A 191 12.99 -12.00 -25.02
C PRO A 191 13.25 -11.76 -26.51
N ALA A 192 14.52 -11.87 -26.87
CA ALA A 192 15.04 -11.59 -28.20
C ALA A 192 14.32 -12.37 -29.32
N THR A 193 13.64 -13.47 -28.99
CA THR A 193 12.92 -14.33 -29.93
C THR A 193 11.70 -13.69 -30.59
N PHE A 194 11.03 -12.73 -29.94
CA PHE A 194 9.85 -12.07 -30.55
C PHE A 194 10.14 -10.71 -31.18
N ALA A 195 11.21 -10.01 -30.74
CA ALA A 195 11.53 -8.66 -31.20
C ALA A 195 12.77 -8.57 -32.11
N LYS A 196 13.73 -9.52 -32.07
CA LYS A 196 14.93 -9.44 -32.92
C LYS A 196 14.65 -9.79 -34.38
N ASP A 197 13.77 -10.75 -34.67
CA ASP A 197 13.66 -11.26 -36.05
C ASP A 197 13.09 -10.25 -37.03
N ALA A 198 12.09 -9.44 -36.64
CA ALA A 198 11.50 -8.45 -37.53
C ALA A 198 12.35 -7.17 -37.63
N MET A 199 12.76 -6.59 -36.48
CA MET A 199 13.43 -5.28 -36.45
C MET A 199 14.91 -5.33 -36.79
N THR A 200 15.63 -6.43 -36.48
CA THR A 200 17.04 -6.59 -36.85
C THR A 200 17.18 -6.93 -38.32
N SER A 201 16.31 -7.79 -38.85
CA SER A 201 16.24 -8.07 -40.29
C SER A 201 15.96 -6.79 -41.07
N LEU A 202 14.95 -6.01 -40.68
CA LEU A 202 14.57 -4.78 -41.36
C LEU A 202 15.67 -3.70 -41.26
N ARG A 203 16.32 -3.52 -40.10
CA ARG A 203 17.48 -2.61 -39.97
C ARG A 203 18.68 -3.07 -40.79
N SER A 204 18.96 -4.38 -40.83
CA SER A 204 20.07 -4.92 -41.64
C SER A 204 19.82 -4.79 -43.14
N LEU A 205 18.57 -4.90 -43.57
CA LEU A 205 18.14 -4.81 -44.97
C LEU A 205 18.10 -3.34 -45.42
N VAL A 206 17.62 -2.42 -44.56
CA VAL A 206 17.69 -0.97 -44.75
C VAL A 206 19.15 -0.47 -44.78
N ALA A 207 20.01 -0.95 -43.87
CA ALA A 207 21.44 -0.63 -43.91
C ALA A 207 22.12 -1.14 -45.18
N ARG A 208 21.73 -2.33 -45.68
CA ARG A 208 22.24 -2.89 -46.94
C ARG A 208 21.79 -2.07 -48.15
N LEU A 209 20.54 -1.59 -48.15
CA LEU A 209 19.98 -0.68 -49.17
C LEU A 209 20.64 0.68 -49.22
N LEU A 210 20.91 1.28 -48.05
CA LEU A 210 21.61 2.57 -48.00
C LEU A 210 23.08 2.46 -48.40
N SER A 211 23.65 1.25 -48.38
CA SER A 211 25.07 0.99 -48.67
C SER A 211 25.36 0.50 -50.10
N ARG A 212 24.35 0.14 -50.90
CA ARG A 212 24.53 -0.40 -52.26
C ARG A 212 23.71 0.37 -53.31
N PRO A 213 24.24 0.54 -54.53
CA PRO A 213 23.47 1.15 -55.61
C PRO A 213 22.33 0.21 -56.08
N LEU A 214 21.18 0.80 -56.45
CA LEU A 214 19.89 0.11 -56.69
C LEU A 214 19.94 -0.99 -57.77
N ASN A 215 20.91 -0.94 -58.67
CA ASN A 215 21.15 -1.86 -59.76
C ASN A 215 21.78 -3.20 -59.34
N GLU A 216 22.20 -3.35 -58.08
CA GLU A 216 22.78 -4.59 -57.55
C GLU A 216 21.78 -5.48 -56.79
N PHE A 217 20.53 -5.04 -56.63
CA PHE A 217 19.50 -5.81 -55.94
C PHE A 217 18.78 -6.76 -56.90
N ASN A 218 18.49 -7.99 -56.44
CA ASN A 218 17.65 -8.88 -57.20
C ASN A 218 16.16 -8.46 -57.08
N GLU A 219 15.33 -8.79 -58.08
CA GLU A 219 13.92 -8.37 -58.12
C GLU A 219 13.11 -8.86 -56.88
N GLY A 220 13.49 -10.03 -56.33
CA GLY A 220 12.86 -10.59 -55.13
C GLY A 220 13.17 -9.81 -53.85
N GLU A 221 14.40 -9.30 -53.71
CA GLU A 221 14.84 -8.45 -52.60
C GLU A 221 14.12 -7.10 -52.63
N VAL A 222 13.95 -6.52 -53.82
CA VAL A 222 13.20 -5.26 -53.99
C VAL A 222 11.73 -5.45 -53.65
N LYS A 223 11.10 -6.53 -54.11
CA LYS A 223 9.70 -6.87 -53.75
C LYS A 223 9.53 -7.12 -52.26
N GLY A 224 10.46 -7.87 -51.65
CA GLY A 224 10.45 -8.11 -50.20
C GLY A 224 10.60 -6.82 -49.38
N LEU A 225 11.42 -5.88 -49.84
CA LEU A 225 11.54 -4.57 -49.22
C LEU A 225 10.23 -3.80 -49.25
N ILE A 226 9.58 -3.75 -50.42
CA ILE A 226 8.34 -2.99 -50.61
C ILE A 226 7.27 -3.48 -49.62
N VAL A 227 7.12 -4.79 -49.45
CA VAL A 227 6.18 -5.38 -48.49
C VAL A 227 6.53 -4.98 -47.06
N LEU A 228 7.79 -5.06 -46.65
CA LEU A 228 8.22 -4.69 -45.30
C LEU A 228 8.03 -3.19 -45.01
N LEU A 229 8.23 -2.32 -46.00
CA LEU A 229 7.98 -0.88 -45.87
C LEU A 229 6.49 -0.57 -45.77
N ASP A 230 5.64 -1.28 -46.51
CA ASP A 230 4.19 -1.12 -46.45
C ASP A 230 3.62 -1.60 -45.09
N GLU A 231 4.11 -2.73 -44.57
CA GLU A 231 3.76 -3.20 -43.23
C GLU A 231 4.19 -2.21 -42.15
N ASN A 232 5.39 -1.63 -42.27
CA ASN A 232 5.88 -0.62 -41.32
C ASN A 232 5.00 0.64 -41.35
N LYS A 233 4.64 1.11 -42.54
CA LYS A 233 3.72 2.23 -42.73
C LYS A 233 2.37 1.96 -42.05
N ASN A 234 1.78 0.79 -42.28
CA ASN A 234 0.51 0.39 -41.67
C ASN A 234 0.56 0.34 -40.14
N LEU A 235 1.68 -0.14 -39.57
CA LEU A 235 1.90 -0.13 -38.11
C LEU A 235 2.00 1.29 -37.57
N TRP A 236 2.69 2.18 -38.29
CA TRP A 236 2.85 3.58 -37.91
C TRP A 236 1.50 4.33 -37.92
N GLU A 237 0.67 4.09 -38.93
CA GLU A 237 -0.68 4.63 -39.00
C GLU A 237 -1.57 4.15 -37.84
N ARG A 238 -1.49 2.86 -37.47
CA ARG A 238 -2.21 2.32 -36.31
C ARG A 238 -1.75 2.95 -35.00
N LEU A 239 -0.44 3.12 -34.81
CA LEU A 239 0.13 3.76 -33.63
C LEU A 239 -0.36 5.20 -33.49
N ASN A 240 -0.38 5.95 -34.60
CA ASN A 240 -0.89 7.32 -34.61
C ASN A 240 -2.36 7.39 -34.22
N ARG A 241 -3.23 6.52 -34.76
CA ARG A 241 -4.64 6.48 -34.38
C ARG A 241 -4.82 6.24 -32.88
N VAL A 242 -4.07 5.30 -32.32
CA VAL A 242 -4.11 5.00 -30.87
C VAL A 242 -3.60 6.19 -30.06
N SER A 243 -2.57 6.90 -30.54
CA SER A 243 -2.06 8.10 -29.88
C SER A 243 -3.11 9.22 -29.87
N GLU A 244 -3.76 9.47 -31.01
CA GLU A 244 -4.84 10.46 -31.13
C GLU A 244 -6.03 10.13 -30.22
N GLU A 245 -6.43 8.86 -30.15
CA GLU A 245 -7.50 8.40 -29.26
C GLU A 245 -7.12 8.59 -27.79
N ASN A 246 -5.87 8.29 -27.42
CA ASN A 246 -5.37 8.48 -26.06
C ASN A 246 -5.37 9.97 -25.67
N ASP A 247 -4.98 10.86 -26.58
CA ASP A 247 -5.02 12.30 -26.32
C ASP A 247 -6.45 12.82 -26.18
N ARG A 248 -7.41 12.33 -27.00
CA ARG A 248 -8.85 12.61 -26.81
C ARG A 248 -9.36 12.13 -25.46
N LEU A 249 -8.96 10.94 -25.02
CA LEU A 249 -9.35 10.40 -23.70
C LEU A 249 -8.80 11.27 -22.56
N LYS A 250 -7.56 11.77 -22.69
CA LYS A 250 -7.00 12.71 -21.70
C LYS A 250 -7.79 14.02 -21.64
N GLU A 251 -8.19 14.58 -22.78
CA GLU A 251 -9.05 15.78 -22.82
C GLU A 251 -10.41 15.52 -22.18
N GLN A 252 -11.02 14.36 -22.44
CA GLN A 252 -12.28 13.97 -21.79
C GLN A 252 -12.13 13.83 -20.27
N ILE A 253 -11.04 13.21 -19.80
CA ILE A 253 -10.74 13.12 -18.37
C ILE A 253 -10.57 14.52 -17.77
N ALA A 254 -9.78 15.39 -18.40
CA ALA A 254 -9.58 16.76 -17.91
C ALA A 254 -10.90 17.55 -17.86
N THR A 255 -11.79 17.33 -18.82
CA THR A 255 -13.14 17.94 -18.83
C THR A 255 -13.98 17.42 -17.67
N LEU A 256 -13.98 16.11 -17.43
CA LEU A 256 -14.70 15.49 -16.31
C LEU A 256 -14.13 15.95 -14.96
N GLU A 257 -12.82 16.08 -14.83
CA GLU A 257 -12.15 16.62 -13.64
C GLU A 257 -12.56 18.09 -13.41
N GLY A 258 -12.59 18.92 -14.46
CA GLY A 258 -13.05 20.31 -14.37
C GLY A 258 -14.53 20.43 -13.98
N VAL A 259 -15.40 19.58 -14.54
CA VAL A 259 -16.81 19.48 -14.16
C VAL A 259 -16.95 19.01 -12.71
N PHE A 260 -16.17 18.01 -12.29
CA PHE A 260 -16.16 17.52 -10.92
C PHE A 260 -15.66 18.59 -9.94
N GLU A 261 -14.65 19.38 -10.29
CA GLU A 261 -14.16 20.48 -9.45
C GLU A 261 -15.23 21.58 -9.30
N GLN A 262 -15.99 21.86 -10.36
CA GLN A 262 -17.16 22.76 -10.28
C GLN A 262 -18.27 22.20 -9.40
N PHE A 263 -18.53 20.88 -9.45
CA PHE A 263 -19.45 20.21 -8.54
C PHE A 263 -18.92 20.13 -7.09
N ALA A 264 -17.61 20.01 -6.88
CA ALA A 264 -17.01 19.97 -5.55
C ALA A 264 -16.99 21.35 -4.86
N ARG A 265 -16.96 22.44 -5.65
CA ARG A 265 -17.10 23.82 -5.15
C ARG A 265 -18.54 24.17 -4.75
N ASN A 266 -19.53 23.52 -5.37
CA ASN A 266 -20.94 23.67 -5.04
C ASN A 266 -21.35 22.52 -4.09
N SER A 267 -21.43 22.80 -2.78
CA SER A 267 -21.98 21.85 -1.80
C SER A 267 -23.25 21.19 -2.35
N PHE A 268 -23.25 19.86 -2.46
CA PHE A 268 -24.43 19.07 -2.87
C PHE A 268 -25.68 19.41 -2.06
N PHE A 269 -25.48 19.85 -0.82
CA PHE A 269 -26.54 20.38 0.04
C PHE A 269 -26.81 21.84 -0.29
N GLY A 270 -28.03 22.13 -0.73
CA GLY A 270 -28.49 23.48 -1.05
C GLY A 270 -28.71 24.36 0.18
N CYS A 271 -28.89 23.77 1.36
CA CYS A 271 -29.02 24.50 2.62
C CYS A 271 -28.57 23.68 3.84
N LYS A 272 -28.41 24.38 4.98
CA LYS A 272 -28.03 23.77 6.27
C LYS A 272 -28.97 22.64 6.71
N LYS A 273 -30.28 22.83 6.49
CA LYS A 273 -31.30 21.85 6.89
C LYS A 273 -31.15 20.51 6.16
N ASP A 274 -30.91 20.55 4.84
CA ASP A 274 -30.70 19.34 4.06
C ASP A 274 -29.45 18.58 4.52
N PHE A 275 -28.40 19.32 4.89
CA PHE A 275 -27.17 18.76 5.41
C PHE A 275 -27.39 18.07 6.76
N GLU A 276 -28.05 18.74 7.71
CA GLU A 276 -28.38 18.17 9.03
C GLU A 276 -29.23 16.91 8.92
N GLU A 277 -30.25 16.93 8.06
CA GLU A 277 -31.14 15.79 7.83
C GLU A 277 -30.39 14.61 7.20
N TRP A 278 -29.50 14.88 6.24
CA TRP A 278 -28.66 13.86 5.63
C TRP A 278 -27.72 13.23 6.67
N VAL A 279 -27.04 14.04 7.48
CA VAL A 279 -26.12 13.55 8.53
C VAL A 279 -26.87 12.67 9.52
N ALA A 280 -28.03 13.13 10.00
CA ALA A 280 -28.82 12.39 10.99
C ALA A 280 -29.40 11.06 10.45
N THR A 281 -29.63 10.95 9.13
CA THR A 281 -30.10 9.71 8.47
C THR A 281 -28.97 8.76 8.08
N HIS A 282 -27.75 9.28 7.90
CA HIS A 282 -26.60 8.52 7.40
C HIS A 282 -25.46 8.38 8.43
N LEU A 283 -25.75 8.49 9.73
CA LEU A 283 -24.76 8.32 10.80
C LEU A 283 -23.93 7.03 10.69
N ASN A 284 -24.53 5.94 10.18
CA ASN A 284 -23.84 4.66 9.94
C ASN A 284 -22.68 4.75 8.92
N LEU A 285 -22.71 5.74 8.01
CA LEU A 285 -21.61 6.01 7.07
C LEU A 285 -20.45 6.72 7.76
N LEU A 286 -20.72 7.51 8.79
CA LEU A 286 -19.71 8.22 9.59
C LEU A 286 -19.03 7.28 10.58
N GLU A 287 -19.81 6.41 11.20
CA GLU A 287 -19.26 5.38 12.06
C GLU A 287 -20.12 4.11 12.13
N LYS A 288 -19.49 2.95 11.95
CA LYS A 288 -20.18 1.67 11.93
C LYS A 288 -20.76 1.31 13.30
N GLY A 289 -22.08 1.21 13.36
CA GLY A 289 -22.81 0.77 14.55
C GLY A 289 -23.11 1.88 15.56
N ILE A 290 -22.92 3.14 15.17
CA ILE A 290 -23.43 4.29 15.93
C ILE A 290 -24.96 4.34 15.85
N ARG A 291 -25.61 4.71 16.94
CA ARG A 291 -27.06 4.84 17.04
C ARG A 291 -27.41 6.22 17.56
N LEU A 292 -28.33 6.88 16.88
CA LEU A 292 -28.91 8.14 17.35
C LEU A 292 -29.80 7.87 18.57
N ILE A 293 -29.57 8.60 19.67
CA ILE A 293 -30.42 8.57 20.86
C ILE A 293 -31.37 9.77 20.83
N HIS A 294 -30.83 10.98 20.66
CA HIS A 294 -31.59 12.22 20.71
C HIS A 294 -31.12 13.21 19.64
N ARG A 295 -32.06 14.02 19.13
CA ARG A 295 -31.80 15.26 18.39
C ARG A 295 -32.04 16.46 19.31
N ASP A 296 -31.32 17.55 19.08
CA ASP A 296 -31.45 18.82 19.82
C ASP A 296 -31.38 18.63 21.35
N PHE A 297 -30.42 17.81 21.80
CA PHE A 297 -30.31 17.42 23.20
C PHE A 297 -29.86 18.61 24.07
N SER A 298 -30.64 18.94 25.09
CA SER A 298 -30.36 20.08 25.96
C SER A 298 -29.43 19.69 27.11
N ILE A 299 -28.26 20.29 27.16
CA ILE A 299 -27.27 20.16 28.24
C ILE A 299 -27.39 21.36 29.18
N PRO A 300 -27.63 21.14 30.49
CA PRO A 300 -27.52 22.20 31.48
C PRO A 300 -26.06 22.58 31.74
N ASP A 301 -25.79 23.88 31.75
CA ASP A 301 -24.57 24.52 32.24
C ASP A 301 -24.62 24.63 33.78
N GLU A 302 -23.46 24.75 34.42
CA GLU A 302 -23.32 24.91 35.88
C GLU A 302 -24.08 26.14 36.41
N LYS A 303 -24.33 27.12 35.53
CA LYS A 303 -25.07 28.36 35.83
C LYS A 303 -26.58 28.27 35.56
N GLY A 304 -27.11 27.07 35.28
CA GLY A 304 -28.54 26.86 35.00
C GLY A 304 -29.00 27.33 33.61
N ARG A 305 -28.06 27.73 32.74
CA ARG A 305 -28.35 27.99 31.31
C ARG A 305 -28.36 26.66 30.57
N THR A 306 -29.14 26.56 29.50
CA THR A 306 -29.16 25.35 28.66
C THR A 306 -28.48 25.61 27.32
N SER A 307 -27.58 24.72 26.94
CA SER A 307 -26.99 24.67 25.60
C SER A 307 -27.50 23.43 24.87
N ARG A 308 -27.56 23.44 23.54
CA ARG A 308 -28.13 22.35 22.76
C ARG A 308 -27.06 21.69 21.92
N LEU A 309 -26.98 20.36 22.03
CA LEU A 309 -26.25 19.52 21.09
C LEU A 309 -27.14 19.17 19.90
N ASP A 310 -26.57 19.15 18.70
CA ASP A 310 -27.32 18.78 17.50
C ASP A 310 -27.77 17.33 17.58
N LEU A 311 -26.85 16.38 17.81
CA LEU A 311 -27.18 14.99 18.00
C LEU A 311 -26.44 14.37 19.19
N LEU A 312 -27.17 13.56 19.96
CA LEU A 312 -26.62 12.67 20.96
C LEU A 312 -26.74 11.23 20.48
N CYS A 313 -25.61 10.57 20.34
CA CYS A 313 -25.52 9.21 19.82
C CYS A 313 -24.84 8.27 20.82
N GLN A 314 -24.94 6.97 20.57
CA GLN A 314 -24.18 5.94 21.28
C GLN A 314 -23.47 5.04 20.28
N ASP A 315 -22.21 4.73 20.52
CA ASP A 315 -21.46 3.78 19.70
C ASP A 315 -21.77 2.32 20.07
N ARG A 316 -21.18 1.39 19.32
CA ARG A 316 -21.32 -0.06 19.57
C ARG A 316 -20.76 -0.54 20.92
N ARG A 317 -19.92 0.27 21.58
CA ARG A 317 -19.29 -0.03 22.88
C ARG A 317 -20.06 0.59 24.04
N GLY A 318 -21.16 1.30 23.77
CA GLY A 318 -21.97 1.97 24.78
C GLY A 318 -21.46 3.37 25.16
N VAL A 319 -20.45 3.90 24.47
CA VAL A 319 -19.90 5.25 24.70
C VAL A 319 -20.85 6.28 24.10
N LEU A 320 -21.14 7.34 24.87
CA LEU A 320 -21.93 8.47 24.37
C LEU A 320 -21.08 9.34 23.43
N VAL A 321 -21.69 9.74 22.33
CA VAL A 321 -21.06 10.52 21.27
C VAL A 321 -21.90 11.78 21.06
N ALA A 322 -21.34 12.93 21.42
CA ALA A 322 -21.93 14.21 21.01
C ALA A 322 -21.49 14.54 19.61
N VAL A 323 -22.47 14.80 18.73
CA VAL A 323 -22.23 15.12 17.34
C VAL A 323 -22.72 16.52 17.05
N GLU A 324 -21.81 17.38 16.59
CA GLU A 324 -22.11 18.75 16.17
C GLU A 324 -21.99 18.87 14.64
N ILE A 325 -22.99 19.48 14.01
CA ILE A 325 -23.14 19.57 12.56
C ILE A 325 -22.86 21.00 12.11
N LEU A 326 -21.78 21.16 11.35
CA LEU A 326 -21.30 22.46 10.92
C LEU A 326 -21.45 22.62 9.40
N PHE A 327 -22.46 23.39 8.99
CA PHE A 327 -22.66 23.78 7.59
C PHE A 327 -22.04 25.16 7.30
N ASN A 328 -20.99 25.20 6.48
CA ASN A 328 -20.20 26.39 6.14
C ASN A 328 -19.84 27.22 7.40
N PRO A 329 -19.23 26.62 8.44
CA PRO A 329 -19.02 27.30 9.72
C PRO A 329 -18.16 28.54 9.55
N ASP A 330 -18.46 29.61 10.30
CA ASP A 330 -17.58 30.76 10.51
C ASP A 330 -16.81 30.59 11.84
N GLN A 331 -15.92 31.54 12.16
CA GLN A 331 -15.07 31.42 13.35
C GLN A 331 -15.89 31.41 14.65
N GLU A 332 -16.97 32.19 14.72
CA GLU A 332 -17.83 32.25 15.90
C GLU A 332 -18.56 30.92 16.15
N ALA A 333 -19.05 30.27 15.08
CA ALA A 333 -19.66 28.95 15.17
C ALA A 333 -18.67 27.89 15.67
N LEU A 334 -17.42 27.95 15.22
CA LEU A 334 -16.35 27.05 15.69
C LEU A 334 -16.11 27.22 17.19
N ASP A 335 -15.89 28.44 17.64
CA ASP A 335 -15.63 28.73 19.06
C ASP A 335 -16.81 28.31 19.96
N SER A 336 -18.04 28.46 19.46
CA SER A 336 -19.25 28.03 20.17
C SER A 336 -19.32 26.50 20.31
N VAL A 337 -19.10 25.76 19.21
CA VAL A 337 -19.12 24.28 19.20
C VAL A 337 -18.02 23.70 20.09
N PHE A 338 -16.83 24.31 20.07
CA PHE A 338 -15.72 23.89 20.92
C PHE A 338 -16.04 24.01 22.40
N ARG A 339 -16.67 25.12 22.82
CA ARG A 339 -17.13 25.30 24.20
C ARG A 339 -18.23 24.31 24.57
N LEU A 340 -19.12 24.01 23.63
CA LEU A 340 -20.24 23.09 23.84
C LEU A 340 -19.76 21.65 24.04
N LEU A 341 -18.85 21.15 23.20
CA LEU A 341 -18.28 19.81 23.35
C LEU A 341 -17.44 19.68 24.63
N ASP A 342 -16.68 20.72 24.98
CA ASP A 342 -15.97 20.77 26.27
C ASP A 342 -16.94 20.78 27.47
N LEU A 343 -18.09 21.45 27.38
CA LEU A 343 -19.13 21.40 28.41
C LEU A 343 -19.73 20.00 28.52
N ALA A 344 -20.05 19.39 27.38
CA ALA A 344 -20.71 18.10 27.32
C ALA A 344 -19.81 16.97 27.87
N SER A 345 -18.51 17.03 27.60
CA SER A 345 -17.54 16.08 28.16
C SER A 345 -17.36 16.20 29.68
N ARG A 346 -17.48 17.41 30.24
CA ARG A 346 -17.40 17.64 31.70
C ARG A 346 -18.67 17.24 32.45
N ASN A 347 -19.82 17.29 31.79
CA ASN A 347 -21.13 17.03 32.39
C ASN A 347 -21.68 15.62 32.11
N LEU A 348 -20.80 14.61 31.97
CA LEU A 348 -21.19 13.22 31.67
C LEU A 348 -22.28 12.70 32.63
N GLU A 349 -22.12 12.91 33.94
CA GLU A 349 -23.06 12.40 34.95
C GLU A 349 -24.46 13.02 34.80
N ALA A 350 -24.53 14.33 34.51
CA ALA A 350 -25.79 15.02 34.30
C ALA A 350 -26.48 14.55 33.00
N VAL A 351 -25.71 14.35 31.93
CA VAL A 351 -26.21 13.84 30.64
C VAL A 351 -26.69 12.39 30.79
N ALA A 352 -25.90 11.53 31.45
CA ALA A 352 -26.26 10.14 31.70
C ALA A 352 -27.48 10.01 32.63
N GLY A 353 -27.57 10.87 33.66
CA GLY A 353 -28.68 10.90 34.61
C GLY A 353 -30.04 11.25 34.00
N GLN A 354 -30.06 12.01 32.91
CA GLN A 354 -31.30 12.29 32.15
C GLN A 354 -31.69 11.14 31.21
N LEU A 355 -30.73 10.28 30.83
CA LEU A 355 -30.99 9.14 29.95
C LEU A 355 -31.46 7.90 30.72
N THR A 356 -31.32 7.86 32.05
CA THR A 356 -31.54 6.68 32.91
C THR A 356 -32.96 6.14 33.02
N GLU A 357 -33.97 6.79 32.43
CA GLU A 357 -35.28 6.14 32.20
C GLU A 357 -35.21 5.07 31.10
N SER A 358 -34.17 5.14 30.26
CA SER A 358 -33.78 4.11 29.30
C SER A 358 -32.54 3.38 29.83
N ARG A 359 -32.44 2.06 29.64
CA ARG A 359 -31.42 1.16 30.21
C ARG A 359 -29.99 1.36 29.67
N LEU A 360 -29.53 2.60 29.52
CA LEU A 360 -28.26 2.94 28.89
C LEU A 360 -27.22 3.27 29.98
N HIS A 361 -26.23 2.39 30.15
CA HIS A 361 -25.04 2.67 30.94
C HIS A 361 -24.00 3.36 30.05
N ALA A 362 -23.74 4.64 30.29
CA ALA A 362 -22.68 5.39 29.62
C ALA A 362 -21.34 5.18 30.36
N SER A 363 -20.37 4.56 29.71
CA SER A 363 -19.04 4.32 30.28
C SER A 363 -18.05 5.46 30.05
N ASN A 364 -18.27 6.25 28.99
CA ASN A 364 -17.42 7.36 28.59
C ASN A 364 -18.17 8.31 27.64
N PHE A 365 -17.57 9.46 27.34
CA PHE A 365 -18.05 10.47 26.40
C PHE A 365 -16.99 10.77 25.33
N ARG A 366 -17.41 11.04 24.09
CA ARG A 366 -16.53 11.59 23.05
C ARG A 366 -17.27 12.59 22.15
N GLY A 367 -16.52 13.51 21.58
CA GLY A 367 -17.01 14.46 20.57
C GLY A 367 -16.79 13.96 19.15
N MET A 368 -17.75 14.28 18.27
CA MET A 368 -17.63 14.15 16.82
C MET A 368 -18.11 15.44 16.16
N ILE A 369 -17.36 15.96 15.21
CA ILE A 369 -17.74 17.11 14.40
C ILE A 369 -17.96 16.64 12.97
N VAL A 370 -19.11 17.00 12.40
CA VAL A 370 -19.45 16.70 11.00
C VAL A 370 -19.59 18.00 10.25
N THR A 371 -18.78 18.20 9.20
CA THR A 371 -18.80 19.45 8.44
C THR A 371 -18.81 19.23 6.94
N ASN A 372 -19.40 20.17 6.20
CA ASN A 372 -19.40 20.15 4.73
C ASN A 372 -18.18 20.87 4.12
N ARG A 373 -17.32 21.49 4.94
CA ARG A 373 -16.11 22.17 4.49
C ARG A 373 -14.95 21.90 5.43
N GLU A 374 -13.83 21.51 4.85
CA GLU A 374 -12.57 21.38 5.58
C GLU A 374 -11.99 22.78 5.90
N ARG A 375 -11.57 22.96 7.15
CA ARG A 375 -10.85 24.15 7.63
C ARG A 375 -9.69 23.72 8.52
N ALA A 376 -8.55 24.38 8.41
CA ALA A 376 -7.35 24.02 9.16
C ALA A 376 -7.57 24.11 10.68
N GLU A 377 -8.31 25.11 11.14
CA GLU A 377 -8.60 25.33 12.57
C GLU A 377 -9.44 24.19 13.16
N LEU A 378 -10.36 23.62 12.37
CA LEU A 378 -11.17 22.46 12.76
C LEU A 378 -10.30 21.21 12.93
N VAL A 379 -9.40 20.97 11.97
CA VAL A 379 -8.48 19.83 12.00
C VAL A 379 -7.58 19.90 13.22
N GLU A 380 -6.95 21.06 13.47
CA GLU A 380 -6.06 21.24 14.61
C GLU A 380 -6.78 21.05 15.95
N TYR A 381 -7.97 21.62 16.12
CA TYR A 381 -8.71 21.51 17.37
C TYR A 381 -9.16 20.06 17.64
N CYS A 382 -9.69 19.37 16.62
CA CYS A 382 -10.12 17.99 16.75
C CYS A 382 -8.97 17.08 17.16
N LEU A 383 -7.78 17.26 16.55
CA LEU A 383 -6.57 16.51 16.90
C LEU A 383 -6.12 16.79 18.35
N GLN A 384 -6.16 18.06 18.80
CA GLN A 384 -5.75 18.42 20.16
C GLN A 384 -6.66 17.83 21.24
N LYS A 385 -7.97 17.75 20.98
CA LYS A 385 -8.97 17.26 21.93
C LYS A 385 -9.31 15.78 21.79
N GLY A 386 -8.83 15.13 20.73
CA GLY A 386 -9.19 13.75 20.40
C GLY A 386 -10.65 13.61 19.98
N TYR A 387 -11.21 14.64 19.32
CA TYR A 387 -12.54 14.58 18.72
C TYR A 387 -12.45 14.05 17.30
N LYS A 388 -13.45 13.25 16.91
CA LYS A 388 -13.52 12.70 15.56
C LYS A 388 -14.00 13.77 14.58
N LEU A 389 -13.27 14.03 13.51
CA LEU A 389 -13.69 14.95 12.45
C LEU A 389 -14.13 14.16 11.21
N CYS A 390 -15.35 14.43 10.74
CA CYS A 390 -15.91 13.86 9.53
C CYS A 390 -16.21 14.99 8.53
N VAL A 391 -15.50 15.00 7.40
CA VAL A 391 -15.77 15.94 6.32
C VAL A 391 -16.65 15.27 5.27
N VAL A 392 -17.83 15.83 5.03
CA VAL A 392 -18.83 15.31 4.09
C VAL A 392 -18.98 16.28 2.93
N ASN A 393 -18.44 15.95 1.78
CA ASN A 393 -18.71 16.70 0.55
C ASN A 393 -19.33 15.78 -0.50
N SER A 394 -20.30 16.31 -1.24
CA SER A 394 -21.00 15.58 -2.31
C SER A 394 -21.66 14.25 -1.90
N GLY A 395 -22.14 14.12 -0.66
CA GLY A 395 -22.81 12.91 -0.16
C GLY A 395 -21.87 11.74 0.15
N CYS A 396 -20.56 11.96 0.13
CA CYS A 396 -19.53 11.00 0.51
C CYS A 396 -18.71 11.54 1.68
N VAL A 397 -18.27 10.65 2.57
CA VAL A 397 -17.31 10.98 3.63
C VAL A 397 -15.93 11.03 2.97
N ILE A 398 -15.30 12.19 2.97
CA ILE A 398 -14.02 12.44 2.27
C ILE A 398 -12.84 12.17 3.20
N ASP A 399 -12.97 12.50 4.47
CA ASP A 399 -11.90 12.31 5.45
C ASP A 399 -12.46 11.96 6.83
N VAL A 400 -11.75 11.07 7.53
CA VAL A 400 -12.03 10.63 8.89
C VAL A 400 -10.73 10.70 9.67
N LEU A 401 -10.60 11.73 10.50
CA LEU A 401 -9.51 11.84 11.47
C LEU A 401 -10.02 11.26 12.80
N GLU A 402 -9.36 10.21 13.28
CA GLU A 402 -9.65 9.52 14.56
C GLU A 402 -8.63 9.86 15.65
#